data_AF-A0A2H3A728-F1
#
_entry.id   AF-A0A2H3A728-F1
#
_cell.length_a   1.000
_cell.length_b   1.000
_cell.length_c   1.000
_cell.angle_alpha   90.00
_cell.angle_beta   90.00
_cell.angle_gamma   90.00
#
_symmetry.space_group_name_H-M   'P 1'
#
loop_
_entity.id
_entity.type
_entity.pdbx_description
1 polymer ?
#
loop_
_entity_poly.entity_id
_entity_poly.type
_entity_poly.pdbx_seq_one_letter_code
_entity_poly.pdbx_strand_id
1 'polypeptide(L)'
;MPSISSFTSALGLLSLLPAARAGWNQNSNDNIVVYWGQNSGSVGQNRLSYYCQNAPDVDVINISFMVGITNLNLNLANVGNNCTAFPQAPNLLNCPQVAADITECQQTYGKTIMMSLFGSTYSESGFSSSSAAVAAAQEIWAMYGPVQSGNSTPRPFGDAVVDGFDFDLEDPIENNMEPFAAELRSLIDASTSKKFYLSAAPQCPYPDVSDESFLDGQVPFDWVNVQFYNNGCGVSHYPADFNWATWDNWAKTVSANKNAKVLIGTPANVGGANAGSFPTDSQLSGAISLAKGTSSFGGVMLWDMAQLFTNQGYLAKIVADLGSASSPPPPASTTLQTITRSSTASTGPTNPPSGGSVPQWGQCGGNGYTGPTQCQAPYKCVATSEWWSSCQ
;
A
#
# COMPACT_ATOMS: atom_id res chain seq x y z
N MET A 1 -37.77 -15.17 60.64
CA MET A 1 -36.86 -14.09 60.21
C MET A 1 -35.44 -14.65 60.09
N PRO A 2 -34.95 -14.89 58.86
CA PRO A 2 -33.53 -14.91 58.62
C PRO A 2 -33.10 -13.93 57.50
N SER A 3 -31.82 -13.61 57.61
CA SER A 3 -30.94 -12.70 56.89
C SER A 3 -31.11 -12.60 55.36
N ILE A 4 -30.99 -11.36 54.86
CA ILE A 4 -30.90 -11.00 53.44
C ILE A 4 -29.44 -11.21 53.00
N SER A 5 -29.21 -12.14 52.08
CA SER A 5 -27.94 -12.25 51.35
C SER A 5 -28.08 -11.56 50.00
N SER A 6 -27.41 -10.41 49.87
CA SER A 6 -27.27 -9.67 48.61
C SER A 6 -26.39 -10.43 47.64
N PHE A 7 -26.96 -10.91 46.53
CA PHE A 7 -26.20 -11.30 45.34
C PHE A 7 -25.94 -10.05 44.50
N THR A 8 -24.72 -9.51 44.57
CA THR A 8 -24.21 -8.53 43.61
C THR A 8 -23.81 -9.28 42.34
N SER A 9 -24.67 -9.24 41.32
CA SER A 9 -24.31 -9.63 39.95
C SER A 9 -23.35 -8.58 39.37
N ALA A 10 -22.07 -8.91 39.29
CA ALA A 10 -21.11 -8.16 38.51
C ALA A 10 -21.33 -8.46 37.01
N LEU A 11 -22.11 -7.61 36.34
CA LEU A 11 -22.10 -7.53 34.87
C LEU A 11 -20.76 -6.90 34.47
N GLY A 12 -19.82 -7.74 34.06
CA GLY A 12 -18.60 -7.27 33.39
C GLY A 12 -19.00 -6.60 32.08
N LEU A 13 -18.74 -5.29 31.96
CA LEU A 13 -18.73 -4.63 30.65
C LEU A 13 -17.61 -5.28 29.83
N LEU A 14 -17.96 -6.15 28.88
CA LEU A 14 -17.11 -6.37 27.72
C LEU A 14 -17.03 -5.02 27.00
N SER A 15 -15.91 -4.33 27.15
CA SER A 15 -15.56 -3.22 26.26
C SER A 15 -15.47 -3.79 24.84
N LEU A 16 -16.52 -3.57 24.04
CA LEU A 16 -16.47 -3.72 22.60
C LEU A 16 -15.50 -2.66 22.07
N LEU A 17 -14.21 -2.97 22.11
CA LEU A 17 -13.27 -2.29 21.23
C LEU A 17 -13.76 -2.57 19.81
N PRO A 18 -14.02 -1.55 18.98
CA PRO A 18 -14.27 -1.76 17.56
C PRO A 18 -13.12 -2.59 17.03
N ALA A 19 -13.41 -3.73 16.40
CA ALA A 19 -12.39 -4.49 15.71
C ALA A 19 -11.82 -3.57 14.63
N ALA A 20 -10.60 -3.07 14.85
CA ALA A 20 -9.85 -2.41 13.78
C ALA A 20 -9.82 -3.40 12.60
N ARG A 21 -10.14 -2.93 11.39
CA ARG A 21 -10.01 -3.78 10.21
C ARG A 21 -8.55 -4.23 10.10
N ALA A 22 -8.35 -5.54 9.99
CA ALA A 22 -7.05 -6.17 10.01
C ALA A 22 -6.81 -6.83 8.66
N GLY A 23 -5.85 -6.30 7.91
CA GLY A 23 -5.29 -6.89 6.70
C GLY A 23 -6.30 -7.36 5.66
N TRP A 24 -5.80 -8.05 4.64
CA TRP A 24 -6.64 -8.74 3.67
C TRP A 24 -7.52 -9.81 4.34
N ASN A 25 -8.82 -9.81 4.01
CA ASN A 25 -9.76 -10.85 4.40
C ASN A 25 -10.45 -11.45 3.16
N GLN A 26 -10.05 -12.67 2.79
CA GLN A 26 -10.60 -13.42 1.65
C GLN A 26 -12.11 -13.64 1.72
N ASN A 27 -12.69 -13.69 2.92
CA ASN A 27 -14.11 -13.94 3.12
C ASN A 27 -14.93 -12.65 3.18
N SER A 28 -14.28 -11.49 3.13
CA SER A 28 -14.95 -10.21 3.11
C SER A 28 -15.20 -9.70 1.69
N ASN A 29 -16.13 -8.76 1.59
CA ASN A 29 -16.48 -8.05 0.36
C ASN A 29 -16.31 -6.53 0.51
N ASP A 30 -15.58 -6.12 1.54
CA ASP A 30 -15.38 -4.72 1.90
C ASP A 30 -13.90 -4.37 2.07
N ASN A 31 -12.99 -5.19 1.52
CA ASN A 31 -11.56 -4.90 1.59
C ASN A 31 -11.25 -3.59 0.85
N ILE A 32 -10.40 -2.76 1.43
CA ILE A 32 -9.89 -1.54 0.76
C ILE A 32 -8.39 -1.69 0.50
N VAL A 33 -8.02 -1.71 -0.77
CA VAL A 33 -6.63 -1.76 -1.26
C VAL A 33 -6.24 -0.38 -1.76
N VAL A 34 -5.06 0.13 -1.41
CA VAL A 34 -4.60 1.44 -1.91
C VAL A 34 -3.13 1.36 -2.33
N TYR A 35 -2.81 1.91 -3.50
CA TYR A 35 -1.42 2.04 -3.95
C TYR A 35 -0.71 3.17 -3.20
N TRP A 36 0.57 2.99 -2.87
CA TRP A 36 1.41 4.01 -2.23
C TRP A 36 2.83 3.92 -2.79
N GLY A 37 3.44 5.06 -3.11
CA GLY A 37 4.84 5.11 -3.51
C GLY A 37 5.12 6.02 -4.70
N GLN A 38 4.14 6.25 -5.58
CA GLN A 38 4.33 7.08 -6.79
C GLN A 38 3.96 8.56 -6.63
N ASN A 39 3.38 8.95 -5.50
CA ASN A 39 3.06 10.35 -5.20
C ASN A 39 2.26 11.04 -6.32
N SER A 40 1.16 10.43 -6.79
CA SER A 40 0.39 11.01 -7.90
C SER A 40 -0.37 12.28 -7.51
N GLY A 41 -0.46 12.61 -6.22
CA GLY A 41 -1.09 13.81 -5.69
C GLY A 41 -0.29 15.10 -5.89
N SER A 42 -0.96 16.25 -5.69
CA SER A 42 -0.34 17.57 -5.81
C SER A 42 0.45 18.02 -4.58
N VAL A 43 0.31 17.29 -3.48
CA VAL A 43 1.10 17.45 -2.25
C VAL A 43 1.95 16.20 -2.09
N GLY A 44 3.22 16.36 -1.75
CA GLY A 44 4.14 15.23 -1.61
C GLY A 44 3.60 14.14 -0.68
N GLN A 45 3.85 12.87 -1.03
CA GLN A 45 3.37 11.74 -0.24
C GLN A 45 4.16 11.62 1.06
N ASN A 46 3.48 11.22 2.13
CA ASN A 46 4.09 10.92 3.42
C ASN A 46 4.73 9.52 3.43
N ARG A 47 5.51 9.26 4.48
CA ARG A 47 6.04 7.90 4.76
C ARG A 47 4.91 6.88 4.92
N LEU A 48 5.21 5.60 4.72
CA LEU A 48 4.19 4.54 4.70
C LEU A 48 3.47 4.40 6.06
N SER A 49 4.18 4.47 7.18
CA SER A 49 3.58 4.32 8.53
C SER A 49 2.57 5.42 8.86
N TYR A 50 2.72 6.62 8.30
CA TYR A 50 1.74 7.70 8.45
C TYR A 50 0.38 7.25 7.92
N TYR A 51 0.33 6.60 6.76
CA TYR A 51 -0.92 6.14 6.16
C TYR A 51 -1.49 4.92 6.90
N CYS A 52 -0.64 4.00 7.37
CA CYS A 52 -1.09 2.87 8.19
C CYS A 52 -1.78 3.32 9.49
N GLN A 53 -1.30 4.41 10.09
CA GLN A 53 -1.90 5.02 11.28
C GLN A 53 -3.18 5.79 10.96
N ASN A 54 -3.16 6.60 9.89
CA ASN A 54 -4.18 7.62 9.63
C ASN A 54 -5.28 7.16 8.64
N ALA A 55 -5.17 5.97 8.07
CA ALA A 55 -6.19 5.32 7.26
C ALA A 55 -6.59 3.96 7.87
N PRO A 56 -7.28 3.95 9.03
CA PRO A 56 -7.60 2.70 9.73
C PRO A 56 -8.51 1.77 8.88
N ASP A 57 -9.29 2.33 7.95
CA ASP A 57 -10.16 1.55 7.07
C ASP A 57 -9.48 0.97 5.82
N VAL A 58 -8.23 1.32 5.54
CA VAL A 58 -7.44 0.69 4.46
C VAL A 58 -6.89 -0.64 4.94
N ASP A 59 -7.14 -1.73 4.23
CA ASP A 59 -6.75 -3.08 4.65
C ASP A 59 -5.40 -3.50 4.07
N VAL A 60 -5.17 -3.17 2.81
CA VAL A 60 -3.98 -3.54 2.04
C VAL A 60 -3.32 -2.30 1.44
N ILE A 61 -1.99 -2.24 1.50
CA ILE A 61 -1.22 -1.20 0.81
C ILE A 61 -0.26 -1.87 -0.17
N ASN A 62 -0.42 -1.55 -1.45
CA ASN A 62 0.50 -1.95 -2.51
C ASN A 62 1.62 -0.91 -2.60
N ILE A 63 2.86 -1.30 -2.29
CA ILE A 63 4.04 -0.43 -2.44
C ILE A 63 4.38 -0.35 -3.93
N SER A 64 4.49 0.86 -4.48
CA SER A 64 4.54 1.15 -5.91
C SER A 64 5.79 1.98 -6.25
N PHE A 65 6.79 1.46 -6.96
CA PHE A 65 6.88 0.15 -7.61
C PHE A 65 8.30 -0.39 -7.67
N MET A 66 8.39 -1.71 -7.78
CA MET A 66 9.55 -2.37 -8.40
C MET A 66 9.31 -2.35 -9.91
N VAL A 67 9.67 -1.22 -10.54
CA VAL A 67 9.38 -0.90 -11.94
C VAL A 67 10.04 -1.88 -12.89
N GLY A 68 11.27 -2.31 -12.61
CA GLY A 68 11.99 -3.25 -13.46
C GLY A 68 12.50 -4.44 -12.65
N ILE A 69 12.31 -5.65 -13.16
CA ILE A 69 12.70 -6.91 -12.50
C ILE A 69 13.81 -7.67 -13.25
N THR A 70 14.07 -7.35 -14.51
CA THR A 70 15.28 -7.79 -15.25
C THR A 70 16.41 -6.77 -15.12
N ASN A 71 16.07 -5.48 -15.15
CA ASN A 71 16.94 -4.35 -14.83
C ASN A 71 16.42 -3.72 -13.54
N LEU A 72 16.83 -4.31 -12.42
CA LEU A 72 16.33 -3.98 -11.08
C LEU A 72 16.20 -2.47 -10.86
N ASN A 73 14.96 -2.01 -10.72
CA ASN A 73 14.61 -0.60 -10.59
C ASN A 73 13.48 -0.43 -9.58
N LEU A 74 13.80 0.14 -8.42
CA LEU A 74 12.82 0.48 -7.39
C LEU A 74 12.61 2.00 -7.42
N ASN A 75 11.39 2.42 -7.72
CA ASN A 75 11.00 3.82 -7.72
C ASN A 75 9.90 4.05 -6.68
N LEU A 76 10.17 4.91 -5.68
CA LEU A 76 9.22 5.31 -4.65
C LEU A 76 9.04 6.84 -4.60
N ALA A 77 9.14 7.47 -5.77
CA ALA A 77 9.03 8.91 -5.97
C ALA A 77 9.82 9.71 -4.92
N ASN A 78 9.18 10.67 -4.24
CA ASN A 78 9.83 11.53 -3.26
C ASN A 78 10.34 10.79 -2.02
N VAL A 79 9.77 9.62 -1.68
CA VAL A 79 10.23 8.81 -0.54
C VAL A 79 11.55 8.10 -0.90
N GLY A 80 11.76 7.79 -2.17
CA GLY A 80 13.02 7.27 -2.69
C GLY A 80 14.22 8.19 -2.42
N ASN A 81 14.01 9.51 -2.26
CA ASN A 81 15.08 10.47 -1.94
C ASN A 81 15.74 10.22 -0.57
N ASN A 82 15.07 9.48 0.32
CA ASN A 82 15.61 9.09 1.62
C ASN A 82 16.34 7.72 1.56
N CYS A 83 16.40 7.10 0.39
CA CYS A 83 17.06 5.82 0.17
C CYS A 83 18.45 6.01 -0.47
N THR A 84 19.26 4.96 -0.43
CA THR A 84 20.58 4.93 -1.08
C THR A 84 20.64 3.81 -2.11
N ALA A 85 21.26 4.03 -3.27
CA ALA A 85 21.42 2.99 -4.27
C ALA A 85 22.32 1.83 -3.80
N PHE A 86 22.03 0.60 -4.24
CA PHE A 86 22.95 -0.51 -4.07
C PHE A 86 24.15 -0.37 -5.04
N PRO A 87 25.40 -0.58 -4.59
CA PRO A 87 26.59 -0.46 -5.45
C PRO A 87 26.55 -1.34 -6.71
N GLN A 88 25.95 -2.53 -6.61
CA GLN A 88 25.83 -3.51 -7.69
C GLN A 88 24.59 -3.31 -8.57
N ALA A 89 23.63 -2.49 -8.15
CA ALA A 89 22.38 -2.23 -8.84
C ALA A 89 21.96 -0.77 -8.61
N PRO A 90 22.50 0.19 -9.38
CA PRO A 90 22.33 1.62 -9.11
C PRO A 90 20.89 2.14 -9.10
N ASN A 91 19.97 1.45 -9.79
CA ASN A 91 18.55 1.79 -9.82
C ASN A 91 17.73 1.04 -8.75
N LEU A 92 18.36 0.13 -7.99
CA LEU A 92 17.75 -0.52 -6.85
C LEU A 92 18.10 0.27 -5.58
N LEU A 93 17.08 0.59 -4.80
CA LEU A 93 17.21 1.42 -3.61
C LEU A 93 17.23 0.59 -2.33
N ASN A 94 18.12 0.93 -1.40
CA ASN A 94 18.11 0.51 -0.01
C ASN A 94 17.36 1.55 0.83
N CYS A 95 16.20 1.17 1.35
CA CYS A 95 15.22 2.05 1.97
C CYS A 95 14.92 1.64 3.42
N PRO A 96 15.83 1.92 4.38
CA PRO A 96 15.66 1.48 5.78
C PRO A 96 14.45 2.11 6.48
N GLN A 97 14.04 3.32 6.11
CA GLN A 97 12.80 3.93 6.64
C GLN A 97 11.55 3.14 6.20
N VAL A 98 11.49 2.73 4.94
CA VAL A 98 10.37 1.95 4.40
C VAL A 98 10.35 0.56 5.03
N ALA A 99 11.51 -0.05 5.27
CA ALA A 99 11.63 -1.31 6.01
C ALA A 99 11.01 -1.24 7.41
N ALA A 100 11.34 -0.19 8.17
CA ALA A 100 10.76 0.06 9.49
C ALA A 100 9.24 0.28 9.41
N ASP A 101 8.78 1.03 8.41
CA ASP A 101 7.36 1.30 8.19
C ASP A 101 6.56 0.05 7.85
N ILE A 102 7.07 -0.83 6.98
CA ILE A 102 6.44 -2.13 6.67
C ILE A 102 6.18 -2.91 7.96
N THR A 103 7.20 -2.99 8.81
CA THR A 103 7.13 -3.71 10.08
C THR A 103 6.09 -3.07 11.02
N GLU A 104 6.07 -1.73 11.11
CA GLU A 104 5.09 -1.01 11.93
C GLU A 104 3.65 -1.20 11.41
N CYS A 105 3.44 -1.10 10.10
CA CYS A 105 2.15 -1.32 9.46
C CYS A 105 1.57 -2.71 9.75
N GLN A 106 2.41 -3.74 9.64
CA GLN A 106 2.02 -5.12 9.89
C GLN A 106 1.77 -5.37 11.39
N GLN A 107 2.69 -4.95 12.26
CA GLN A 107 2.65 -5.32 13.69
C GLN A 107 1.74 -4.44 14.53
N THR A 108 1.68 -3.15 14.24
CA THR A 108 0.91 -2.17 15.04
C THR A 108 -0.49 -1.98 14.48
N TYR A 109 -0.62 -1.89 13.15
CA TYR A 109 -1.87 -1.53 12.49
C TYR A 109 -2.53 -2.71 11.76
N GLY A 110 -1.89 -3.89 11.77
CA GLY A 110 -2.44 -5.11 11.18
C GLY A 110 -2.63 -5.06 9.66
N LYS A 111 -1.96 -4.14 8.95
CA LYS A 111 -2.12 -3.97 7.50
C LYS A 111 -1.43 -5.09 6.73
N THR A 112 -1.99 -5.47 5.58
CA THR A 112 -1.29 -6.30 4.59
C THR A 112 -0.49 -5.38 3.67
N ILE A 113 0.82 -5.62 3.54
CA ILE A 113 1.73 -4.80 2.75
C ILE A 113 2.27 -5.62 1.59
N MET A 114 1.92 -5.24 0.37
CA MET A 114 2.30 -5.94 -0.86
C MET A 114 3.42 -5.19 -1.58
N MET A 115 4.30 -5.88 -2.29
CA MET A 115 5.21 -5.27 -3.25
C MET A 115 4.59 -5.30 -4.65
N SER A 116 4.26 -4.14 -5.21
CA SER A 116 3.77 -4.04 -6.58
C SER A 116 4.92 -3.99 -7.57
N LEU A 117 4.88 -4.89 -8.54
CA LEU A 117 5.82 -5.00 -9.64
C LEU A 117 5.30 -4.18 -10.81
N PHE A 118 6.21 -3.56 -11.58
CA PHE A 118 5.96 -2.83 -12.81
C PHE A 118 5.31 -1.43 -12.64
N GLY A 119 4.03 -1.25 -13.00
CA GLY A 119 3.34 0.05 -13.18
C GLY A 119 3.53 0.64 -14.57
N SER A 120 2.96 1.82 -14.87
CA SER A 120 2.95 2.43 -16.22
C SER A 120 4.29 2.84 -16.88
N THR A 121 5.46 2.58 -16.29
CA THR A 121 6.74 3.18 -16.76
C THR A 121 7.88 2.20 -17.04
N TYR A 122 7.65 0.89 -16.97
CA TYR A 122 8.67 -0.08 -17.36
C TYR A 122 8.88 -0.09 -18.87
N SER A 123 10.00 -0.68 -19.29
CA SER A 123 10.35 -0.85 -20.70
C SER A 123 10.90 -2.25 -20.97
N GLU A 124 10.61 -3.20 -20.09
CA GLU A 124 11.13 -4.56 -20.16
C GLU A 124 10.33 -5.40 -21.15
N SER A 125 11.02 -6.21 -21.96
CA SER A 125 10.42 -7.12 -22.93
C SER A 125 10.23 -8.55 -22.41
N GLY A 126 10.46 -8.75 -21.11
CA GLY A 126 10.33 -10.04 -20.42
C GLY A 126 11.63 -10.83 -20.40
N PHE A 127 11.54 -12.16 -20.38
CA PHE A 127 12.69 -13.04 -20.16
C PHE A 127 13.07 -13.81 -21.42
N SER A 128 14.37 -14.04 -21.61
CA SER A 128 14.91 -14.80 -22.75
C SER A 128 14.54 -16.29 -22.74
N SER A 129 14.14 -16.82 -21.58
CA SER A 129 13.71 -18.22 -21.42
C SER A 129 12.87 -18.39 -20.16
N SER A 130 12.11 -19.48 -20.08
CA SER A 130 11.39 -19.89 -18.88
C SER A 130 12.33 -20.04 -17.66
N SER A 131 13.54 -20.56 -17.83
CA SER A 131 14.51 -20.67 -16.73
C SER A 131 14.99 -19.31 -16.22
N ALA A 132 15.14 -18.32 -17.12
CA ALA A 132 15.50 -16.96 -16.71
C ALA A 132 14.34 -16.28 -15.95
N ALA A 133 13.10 -16.52 -16.36
CA ALA A 133 11.90 -16.06 -15.66
C ALA A 133 11.79 -16.66 -14.25
N VAL A 134 12.02 -17.97 -14.10
CA VAL A 134 12.07 -18.66 -12.81
C VAL A 134 13.16 -18.08 -11.90
N ALA A 135 14.37 -17.87 -12.43
CA ALA A 135 15.47 -17.29 -11.66
C ALA A 135 15.14 -15.86 -11.17
N ALA A 136 14.50 -15.05 -12.01
CA ALA A 136 14.07 -13.71 -11.64
C ALA A 136 12.97 -13.73 -10.56
N ALA A 137 12.01 -14.67 -10.63
CA ALA A 137 10.99 -14.82 -9.58
C ALA A 137 11.62 -15.21 -8.24
N GLN A 138 12.61 -16.11 -8.25
CA GLN A 138 13.40 -16.48 -7.07
C GLN A 138 14.19 -15.30 -6.52
N GLU A 139 14.77 -14.46 -7.39
CA GLU A 139 15.47 -13.24 -6.99
C GLU A 139 14.51 -12.23 -6.33
N ILE A 140 13.36 -11.94 -6.93
CA ILE A 140 12.33 -11.06 -6.34
C ILE A 140 11.83 -11.61 -5.00
N TRP A 141 11.61 -12.92 -4.89
CA TRP A 141 11.28 -13.57 -3.61
C TRP A 141 12.40 -13.42 -2.58
N ALA A 142 13.67 -13.55 -2.98
CA ALA A 142 14.81 -13.35 -2.09
C ALA A 142 15.02 -11.88 -1.69
N MET A 143 14.54 -10.91 -2.48
CA MET A 143 14.59 -9.48 -2.16
C MET A 143 13.57 -9.08 -1.10
N TYR A 144 12.33 -9.57 -1.21
CA TYR A 144 11.18 -9.05 -0.45
C TYR A 144 10.47 -10.08 0.44
N GLY A 145 10.62 -11.37 0.14
CA GLY A 145 10.11 -12.49 0.94
C GLY A 145 10.95 -12.78 2.19
N PRO A 146 10.74 -13.92 2.86
CA PRO A 146 11.50 -14.31 4.06
C PRO A 146 13.02 -14.24 3.85
N VAL A 147 13.75 -13.79 4.87
CA VAL A 147 15.22 -13.73 4.83
C VAL A 147 15.79 -15.14 4.67
N GLN A 148 16.64 -15.33 3.66
CA GLN A 148 17.26 -16.60 3.33
C GLN A 148 18.72 -16.62 3.81
N SER A 149 19.03 -17.52 4.76
CA SER A 149 20.40 -17.63 5.30
C SER A 149 21.40 -17.97 4.19
N GLY A 150 22.50 -17.22 4.11
CA GLY A 150 23.55 -17.42 3.10
C GLY A 150 23.24 -16.85 1.72
N ASN A 151 22.06 -16.25 1.50
CA ASN A 151 21.74 -15.53 0.27
C ASN A 151 22.27 -14.08 0.35
N SER A 152 22.93 -13.60 -0.71
CA SER A 152 23.49 -12.25 -0.83
C SER A 152 22.69 -11.32 -1.75
N THR A 153 21.49 -11.73 -2.18
CA THR A 153 20.57 -10.88 -2.96
C THR A 153 20.35 -9.56 -2.22
N PRO A 154 20.50 -8.40 -2.90
CA PRO A 154 20.25 -7.10 -2.28
C PRO A 154 18.81 -7.03 -1.76
N ARG A 155 18.59 -6.57 -0.53
CA ARG A 155 17.24 -6.46 0.05
C ARG A 155 16.85 -5.00 0.23
N PRO A 156 16.00 -4.44 -0.66
CA PRO A 156 15.60 -3.03 -0.61
C PRO A 156 15.00 -2.59 0.73
N PHE A 157 14.33 -3.50 1.42
CA PHE A 157 13.69 -3.25 2.71
C PHE A 157 14.39 -4.02 3.85
N GLY A 158 15.69 -4.30 3.71
CA GLY A 158 16.44 -5.03 4.74
C GLY A 158 15.74 -6.33 5.14
N ASP A 159 15.59 -6.56 6.43
CA ASP A 159 14.95 -7.78 6.97
C ASP A 159 13.41 -7.72 6.97
N ALA A 160 12.79 -6.61 6.56
CA ALA A 160 11.34 -6.54 6.44
C ALA A 160 10.86 -7.52 5.36
N VAL A 161 9.71 -8.16 5.62
CA VAL A 161 9.12 -9.18 4.76
C VAL A 161 7.71 -8.73 4.36
N VAL A 162 7.49 -8.49 3.07
CA VAL A 162 6.16 -8.14 2.56
C VAL A 162 5.18 -9.30 2.74
N ASP A 163 3.90 -9.05 2.59
CA ASP A 163 2.84 -10.07 2.69
C ASP A 163 2.50 -10.69 1.33
N GLY A 164 3.12 -10.23 0.25
CA GLY A 164 2.86 -10.75 -1.08
C GLY A 164 3.33 -9.82 -2.18
N PHE A 165 2.90 -10.16 -3.39
CA PHE A 165 3.29 -9.45 -4.62
C PHE A 165 2.04 -9.11 -5.44
N ASP A 166 2.07 -7.93 -6.04
CA ASP A 166 1.04 -7.44 -6.95
C ASP A 166 1.64 -7.20 -8.33
N PHE A 167 0.94 -7.63 -9.38
CA PHE A 167 1.37 -7.50 -10.77
C PHE A 167 0.58 -6.36 -11.41
N ASP A 168 1.24 -5.25 -11.71
CA ASP A 168 0.61 -4.09 -12.34
C ASP A 168 1.23 -3.85 -13.73
N LEU A 169 0.98 -4.77 -14.67
CA LEU A 169 1.48 -4.65 -16.04
C LEU A 169 0.50 -3.83 -16.87
N GLU A 170 0.87 -2.60 -17.21
CA GLU A 170 0.04 -1.71 -18.03
C GLU A 170 0.35 -1.80 -19.54
N ASP A 171 1.45 -2.47 -19.91
CA ASP A 171 1.89 -2.72 -21.29
C ASP A 171 2.29 -4.20 -21.53
N PRO A 172 1.94 -4.83 -22.66
CA PRO A 172 2.24 -6.25 -22.86
C PRO A 172 3.73 -6.59 -22.79
N ILE A 173 4.07 -7.61 -22.00
CA ILE A 173 5.38 -8.24 -21.98
C ILE A 173 5.32 -9.53 -22.79
N GLU A 174 5.99 -9.56 -23.94
CA GLU A 174 5.83 -10.64 -24.93
C GLU A 174 6.41 -11.99 -24.51
N ASN A 175 7.33 -12.06 -23.53
CA ASN A 175 8.13 -13.27 -23.27
C ASN A 175 8.13 -13.74 -21.82
N ASN A 176 7.68 -14.98 -21.61
CA ASN A 176 7.90 -15.80 -20.40
C ASN A 176 7.40 -15.19 -19.06
N MET A 177 6.35 -14.35 -19.09
CA MET A 177 5.74 -13.85 -17.85
C MET A 177 4.98 -14.91 -17.05
N GLU A 178 4.29 -15.85 -17.72
CA GLU A 178 3.62 -16.96 -17.03
C GLU A 178 4.59 -17.80 -16.19
N PRO A 179 5.76 -18.28 -16.69
CA PRO A 179 6.76 -18.92 -15.86
C PRO A 179 7.23 -18.11 -14.64
N PHE A 180 7.38 -16.79 -14.78
CA PHE A 180 7.74 -15.92 -13.66
C PHE A 180 6.62 -15.90 -12.60
N ALA A 181 5.37 -15.67 -13.03
CA ALA A 181 4.21 -15.64 -12.13
C ALA A 181 3.97 -17.00 -11.44
N ALA A 182 4.12 -18.10 -12.18
CA ALA A 182 3.97 -19.46 -11.67
C ALA A 182 5.03 -19.81 -10.62
N GLU A 183 6.30 -19.44 -10.84
CA GLU A 183 7.35 -19.66 -9.85
C GLU A 183 7.12 -18.81 -8.59
N LEU A 184 6.73 -17.54 -8.75
CA LEU A 184 6.44 -16.69 -7.59
C LEU A 184 5.28 -17.26 -6.76
N ARG A 185 4.21 -17.75 -7.41
CA ARG A 185 3.13 -18.48 -6.74
C ARG A 185 3.63 -19.72 -6.01
N SER A 186 4.47 -20.53 -6.64
CA SER A 186 5.06 -21.73 -6.05
C SER A 186 5.84 -21.41 -4.77
N LEU A 187 6.65 -20.35 -4.78
CA LEU A 187 7.41 -19.88 -3.61
C LEU A 187 6.49 -19.38 -2.49
N ILE A 188 5.43 -18.65 -2.83
CA ILE A 188 4.40 -18.19 -1.91
C ILE A 188 3.69 -19.39 -1.24
N ASP A 189 3.33 -20.43 -2.00
CA ASP A 189 2.66 -21.63 -1.48
C ASP A 189 3.58 -22.54 -0.64
N ALA A 190 4.87 -22.58 -0.99
CA ALA A 190 5.86 -23.36 -0.25
C ALA A 190 6.24 -22.72 1.10
N SER A 191 5.99 -21.41 1.27
CA SER A 191 6.37 -20.67 2.48
C SER A 191 5.46 -20.99 3.66
N THR A 192 6.06 -21.41 4.79
CA THR A 192 5.33 -21.69 6.03
C THR A 192 5.49 -20.60 7.10
N SER A 193 6.18 -19.49 6.79
CA SER A 193 6.49 -18.45 7.79
C SER A 193 5.29 -17.57 8.13
N LYS A 194 4.42 -17.32 7.14
CA LYS A 194 3.10 -16.69 7.26
C LYS A 194 2.31 -16.96 5.97
N LYS A 195 1.04 -16.58 5.94
CA LYS A 195 0.28 -16.55 4.68
C LYS A 195 0.82 -15.42 3.81
N PHE A 196 1.12 -15.74 2.56
CA PHE A 196 1.47 -14.77 1.53
C PHE A 196 0.39 -14.74 0.44
N TYR A 197 0.33 -13.63 -0.27
CA TYR A 197 -0.67 -13.36 -1.30
C TYR A 197 -0.07 -13.03 -2.66
N LEU A 198 -0.85 -13.28 -3.71
CA LEU A 198 -0.55 -12.89 -5.07
C LEU A 198 -1.76 -12.17 -5.66
N SER A 199 -1.57 -10.95 -6.15
CA SER A 199 -2.58 -10.17 -6.86
C SER A 199 -2.10 -9.65 -8.21
N ALA A 200 -3.02 -9.20 -9.03
CA ALA A 200 -2.75 -8.51 -10.29
C ALA A 200 -3.69 -7.31 -10.45
N ALA A 201 -3.34 -6.35 -11.30
CA ALA A 201 -4.08 -5.12 -11.54
C ALA A 201 -4.39 -4.94 -13.03
N PRO A 202 -5.16 -5.86 -13.65
CA PRO A 202 -5.51 -5.73 -15.05
C PRO A 202 -6.37 -4.47 -15.27
N GLN A 203 -6.31 -3.89 -16.47
CA GLN A 203 -7.27 -2.86 -16.88
C GLN A 203 -8.65 -3.48 -17.12
N CYS A 204 -9.72 -2.65 -17.13
CA CYS A 204 -11.06 -3.19 -17.31
C CYS A 204 -11.37 -3.86 -18.67
N PRO A 205 -10.73 -3.53 -19.81
CA PRO A 205 -10.93 -4.28 -21.05
C PRO A 205 -10.57 -5.76 -20.85
N TYR A 206 -11.37 -6.67 -21.40
CA TYR A 206 -11.16 -8.11 -21.22
C TYR A 206 -11.18 -8.84 -22.58
N PRO A 207 -10.23 -9.76 -22.85
CA PRO A 207 -9.08 -10.08 -21.99
C PRO A 207 -8.14 -8.87 -21.83
N ASP A 208 -7.50 -8.77 -20.67
CA ASP A 208 -6.46 -7.77 -20.45
C ASP A 208 -5.19 -8.21 -21.19
N VAL A 209 -4.75 -7.43 -22.18
CA VAL A 209 -3.67 -7.84 -23.09
C VAL A 209 -2.31 -7.95 -22.43
N SER A 210 -2.12 -7.33 -21.26
CA SER A 210 -0.85 -7.33 -20.54
C SER A 210 -0.77 -8.53 -19.58
N ASP A 211 -1.90 -8.85 -18.95
CA ASP A 211 -1.99 -9.88 -17.92
C ASP A 211 -2.48 -11.24 -18.46
N GLU A 212 -3.09 -11.29 -19.65
CA GLU A 212 -3.77 -12.48 -20.21
C GLU A 212 -2.95 -13.76 -20.06
N SER A 213 -1.65 -13.69 -20.37
CA SER A 213 -0.76 -14.86 -20.39
C SER A 213 -0.72 -15.65 -19.08
N PHE A 214 -0.85 -14.98 -17.93
CA PHE A 214 -0.84 -15.62 -16.62
C PHE A 214 -2.18 -15.56 -15.90
N LEU A 215 -2.98 -14.52 -16.15
CA LEU A 215 -4.24 -14.28 -15.46
C LEU A 215 -5.35 -15.22 -15.93
N ASP A 216 -5.35 -15.55 -17.22
CA ASP A 216 -6.24 -16.55 -17.83
C ASP A 216 -5.55 -17.94 -17.95
N GLY A 217 -4.31 -18.02 -17.48
CA GLY A 217 -3.49 -19.22 -17.44
C GLY A 217 -3.70 -20.07 -16.19
N GLN A 218 -2.65 -20.76 -15.75
CA GLN A 218 -2.69 -21.71 -14.63
C GLN A 218 -2.25 -21.11 -13.29
N VAL A 219 -2.01 -19.80 -13.21
CA VAL A 219 -1.48 -19.17 -11.99
C VAL A 219 -2.64 -18.74 -11.08
N PRO A 220 -2.77 -19.31 -9.87
CA PRO A 220 -3.82 -18.90 -8.94
C PRO A 220 -3.52 -17.56 -8.25
N PHE A 221 -4.28 -16.53 -8.60
CA PHE A 221 -4.28 -15.24 -7.89
C PHE A 221 -5.28 -15.25 -6.73
N ASP A 222 -4.93 -14.64 -5.60
CA ASP A 222 -5.82 -14.50 -4.44
C ASP A 222 -6.93 -13.45 -4.73
N TRP A 223 -6.57 -12.36 -5.42
CA TRP A 223 -7.51 -11.36 -5.97
C TRP A 223 -6.94 -10.58 -7.15
N VAL A 224 -7.81 -9.80 -7.81
CA VAL A 224 -7.45 -8.80 -8.84
C VAL A 224 -7.98 -7.42 -8.50
N ASN A 225 -7.16 -6.40 -8.77
CA ASN A 225 -7.41 -4.98 -8.60
C ASN A 225 -7.80 -4.35 -9.95
N VAL A 226 -8.93 -4.79 -10.54
CA VAL A 226 -9.31 -4.38 -11.91
C VAL A 226 -9.43 -2.87 -12.02
N GLN A 227 -8.63 -2.25 -12.88
CA GLN A 227 -8.59 -0.80 -13.08
C GLN A 227 -9.79 -0.36 -13.93
N PHE A 228 -10.91 -0.06 -13.26
CA PHE A 228 -12.12 0.47 -13.90
C PHE A 228 -12.02 2.00 -14.10
N TYR A 229 -10.94 2.44 -14.75
CA TYR A 229 -10.70 3.83 -15.15
C TYR A 229 -9.80 3.88 -16.38
N ASN A 230 -9.60 5.07 -16.97
CA ASN A 230 -8.85 5.30 -18.22
C ASN A 230 -9.38 4.57 -19.47
N ASN A 231 -10.48 3.84 -19.34
CA ASN A 231 -11.06 2.96 -20.37
C ASN A 231 -12.59 3.12 -20.39
N GLY A 232 -13.21 2.81 -21.53
CA GLY A 232 -14.67 2.94 -21.70
C GLY A 232 -15.50 2.05 -20.76
N CYS A 233 -14.91 0.99 -20.22
CA CYS A 233 -15.53 0.12 -19.22
C CYS A 233 -15.40 0.61 -17.77
N GLY A 234 -14.88 1.81 -17.55
CA GLY A 234 -14.62 2.36 -16.22
C GLY A 234 -15.88 2.74 -15.42
N VAL A 235 -15.71 2.98 -14.12
CA VAL A 235 -16.82 3.35 -13.21
C VAL A 235 -17.50 4.66 -13.64
N SER A 236 -16.75 5.60 -14.22
CA SER A 236 -17.31 6.85 -14.75
C SER A 236 -18.26 6.67 -15.95
N HIS A 237 -18.37 5.45 -16.48
CA HIS A 237 -19.32 5.04 -17.52
C HIS A 237 -20.47 4.17 -16.98
N TYR A 238 -20.56 3.98 -15.66
CA TYR A 238 -21.67 3.24 -15.04
C TYR A 238 -23.02 3.97 -15.28
N PRO A 239 -24.12 3.23 -15.56
CA PRO A 239 -24.19 1.77 -15.66
C PRO A 239 -23.92 1.22 -17.07
N ALA A 240 -23.83 2.07 -18.09
CA ALA A 240 -23.96 1.65 -19.49
C ALA A 240 -22.82 0.73 -19.95
N ASP A 241 -21.57 1.13 -19.71
CA ASP A 241 -20.40 0.41 -20.26
C ASP A 241 -19.56 -0.28 -19.18
N PHE A 242 -19.92 -0.13 -17.90
CA PHE A 242 -19.22 -0.76 -16.77
C PHE A 242 -19.34 -2.30 -16.83
N ASN A 243 -18.25 -2.99 -17.12
CA ASN A 243 -18.25 -4.40 -17.49
C ASN A 243 -18.01 -5.38 -16.31
N TRP A 244 -18.52 -5.08 -15.12
CA TRP A 244 -18.35 -5.93 -13.93
C TRP A 244 -18.71 -7.41 -14.16
N ALA A 245 -19.80 -7.67 -14.90
CA ALA A 245 -20.24 -9.03 -15.18
C ALA A 245 -19.17 -9.88 -15.90
N THR A 246 -18.31 -9.24 -16.69
CA THR A 246 -17.18 -9.91 -17.37
C THR A 246 -16.15 -10.41 -16.35
N TRP A 247 -15.75 -9.54 -15.42
CA TRP A 247 -14.77 -9.87 -14.38
C TRP A 247 -15.33 -10.84 -13.33
N ASP A 248 -16.63 -10.75 -13.00
CA ASP A 248 -17.31 -11.78 -12.20
C ASP A 248 -17.31 -13.15 -12.89
N ASN A 249 -17.56 -13.18 -14.21
CA ASN A 249 -17.47 -14.41 -15.00
C ASN A 249 -16.04 -14.96 -15.04
N TRP A 250 -15.04 -14.11 -15.23
CA TRP A 250 -13.62 -14.50 -15.18
C TRP A 250 -13.30 -15.21 -13.86
N ALA A 251 -13.64 -14.60 -12.72
CA ALA A 251 -13.35 -15.17 -11.40
C ALA A 251 -13.99 -16.55 -11.20
N LYS A 252 -15.20 -16.76 -11.73
CA LYS A 252 -15.96 -18.02 -11.59
C LYS A 252 -15.53 -19.10 -12.58
N THR A 253 -15.16 -18.73 -13.79
CA THR A 253 -15.04 -19.69 -14.91
C THR A 253 -13.62 -19.82 -15.43
N VAL A 254 -12.84 -18.73 -15.44
CA VAL A 254 -11.51 -18.71 -16.04
C VAL A 254 -10.43 -18.88 -14.98
N SER A 255 -10.39 -18.01 -13.95
CA SER A 255 -9.32 -17.97 -12.94
C SER A 255 -8.94 -19.35 -12.39
N ALA A 256 -7.63 -19.63 -12.29
CA ALA A 256 -7.13 -20.87 -11.69
C ALA A 256 -7.55 -21.02 -10.22
N ASN A 257 -7.76 -19.90 -9.50
CA ASN A 257 -8.35 -19.88 -8.17
C ASN A 257 -9.84 -19.54 -8.25
N LYS A 258 -10.72 -20.53 -8.08
CA LYS A 258 -12.19 -20.30 -8.13
C LYS A 258 -12.75 -19.51 -6.94
N ASN A 259 -11.91 -19.19 -5.96
CA ASN A 259 -12.24 -18.30 -4.85
C ASN A 259 -11.59 -16.91 -5.01
N ALA A 260 -10.96 -16.61 -6.16
CA ALA A 260 -10.35 -15.32 -6.43
C ALA A 260 -11.37 -14.19 -6.25
N LYS A 261 -10.92 -13.10 -5.64
CA LYS A 261 -11.72 -11.89 -5.47
C LYS A 261 -11.46 -10.88 -6.59
N VAL A 262 -12.47 -10.10 -6.91
CA VAL A 262 -12.40 -8.97 -7.84
C VAL A 262 -12.69 -7.70 -7.04
N LEU A 263 -11.83 -6.70 -7.17
CA LEU A 263 -12.02 -5.39 -6.58
C LEU A 263 -12.35 -4.37 -7.68
N ILE A 264 -13.18 -3.39 -7.33
CA ILE A 264 -13.41 -2.22 -8.19
C ILE A 264 -12.23 -1.27 -8.00
N GLY A 265 -11.28 -1.24 -8.95
CA GLY A 265 -10.23 -0.23 -9.02
C GLY A 265 -10.77 1.10 -9.53
N THR A 266 -10.52 2.18 -8.79
CA THR A 266 -10.96 3.53 -9.16
C THR A 266 -9.94 4.60 -8.71
N PRO A 267 -9.83 5.75 -9.39
CA PRO A 267 -8.96 6.82 -8.95
C PRO A 267 -9.45 7.37 -7.61
N ALA A 268 -8.52 7.71 -6.71
CA ALA A 268 -8.85 8.21 -5.39
C ALA A 268 -9.25 9.71 -5.38
N ASN A 269 -9.00 10.42 -6.49
CA ASN A 269 -9.36 11.82 -6.70
C ASN A 269 -9.38 12.15 -8.21
N VAL A 270 -9.94 13.31 -8.58
CA VAL A 270 -10.10 13.78 -9.97
C VAL A 270 -8.78 13.80 -10.75
N GLY A 271 -7.67 14.15 -10.09
CA GLY A 271 -6.34 14.21 -10.69
C GLY A 271 -5.56 12.90 -10.69
N GLY A 272 -6.14 11.81 -10.17
CA GLY A 272 -5.45 10.52 -10.05
C GLY A 272 -5.39 9.72 -11.36
N ALA A 273 -6.15 10.10 -12.38
CA ALA A 273 -6.25 9.37 -13.64
C ALA A 273 -6.51 10.32 -14.81
N ASN A 274 -6.72 9.78 -16.02
CA ASN A 274 -7.06 10.57 -17.20
C ASN A 274 -8.35 11.37 -16.95
N ALA A 275 -8.40 12.58 -17.50
CA ALA A 275 -9.55 13.46 -17.38
C ALA A 275 -10.85 12.74 -17.79
N GLY A 276 -11.87 12.81 -16.94
CA GLY A 276 -13.16 12.12 -17.13
C GLY A 276 -13.24 10.70 -16.56
N SER A 277 -12.15 10.16 -16.01
CA SER A 277 -12.15 8.80 -15.44
C SER A 277 -12.57 8.73 -13.97
N PHE A 278 -12.53 9.85 -13.24
CA PHE A 278 -13.00 9.88 -11.86
C PHE A 278 -14.53 9.83 -11.82
N PRO A 279 -15.15 8.83 -11.14
CA PRO A 279 -16.59 8.66 -11.15
C PRO A 279 -17.29 9.71 -10.29
N THR A 280 -18.56 9.96 -10.60
CA THR A 280 -19.46 10.63 -9.65
C THR A 280 -19.82 9.70 -8.49
N ASP A 281 -20.27 10.29 -7.38
CA ASP A 281 -20.72 9.56 -6.19
C ASP A 281 -21.77 8.47 -6.49
N SER A 282 -22.74 8.78 -7.34
CA SER A 282 -23.82 7.85 -7.70
C SER A 282 -23.34 6.71 -8.60
N GLN A 283 -22.35 6.97 -9.46
CA GLN A 283 -21.73 5.95 -10.30
C GLN A 283 -20.93 4.96 -9.45
N LEU A 284 -20.12 5.46 -8.51
CA LEU A 284 -19.36 4.59 -7.61
C LEU A 284 -20.27 3.77 -6.70
N SER A 285 -21.25 4.40 -6.02
CA SER A 285 -22.21 3.69 -5.17
C SER A 285 -23.02 2.65 -5.97
N GLY A 286 -23.39 2.97 -7.20
CA GLY A 286 -24.10 2.06 -8.10
C GLY A 286 -23.25 0.84 -8.49
N ALA A 287 -21.99 1.07 -8.89
CA ALA A 287 -21.04 0.02 -9.24
C ALA A 287 -20.76 -0.91 -8.05
N ILE A 288 -20.51 -0.36 -6.85
CA ILE A 288 -20.33 -1.14 -5.61
C ILE A 288 -21.60 -1.94 -5.28
N SER A 289 -22.79 -1.34 -5.40
CA SER A 289 -24.06 -2.03 -5.12
C SER A 289 -24.30 -3.19 -6.09
N LEU A 290 -23.99 -3.02 -7.37
CA LEU A 290 -24.03 -4.09 -8.37
C LEU A 290 -23.07 -5.23 -8.01
N ALA A 291 -21.82 -4.88 -7.69
CA ALA A 291 -20.77 -5.84 -7.38
C ALA A 291 -21.06 -6.64 -6.10
N LYS A 292 -21.62 -6.02 -5.06
CA LYS A 292 -22.05 -6.71 -3.83
C LYS A 292 -23.06 -7.85 -4.07
N GLY A 293 -23.72 -7.87 -5.22
CA GLY A 293 -24.59 -8.98 -5.64
C GLY A 293 -23.84 -10.25 -6.07
N THR A 294 -22.51 -10.23 -6.19
CA THR A 294 -21.70 -11.37 -6.64
C THR A 294 -20.77 -11.90 -5.54
N SER A 295 -20.52 -13.21 -5.53
CA SER A 295 -19.61 -13.86 -4.57
C SER A 295 -18.13 -13.54 -4.82
N SER A 296 -17.80 -13.13 -6.05
CA SER A 296 -16.46 -12.71 -6.49
C SER A 296 -16.06 -11.35 -5.93
N PHE A 297 -17.01 -10.50 -5.50
CA PHE A 297 -16.68 -9.17 -4.99
C PHE A 297 -15.81 -9.24 -3.72
N GLY A 298 -14.69 -8.52 -3.75
CA GLY A 298 -13.73 -8.41 -2.66
C GLY A 298 -13.67 -7.05 -2.00
N GLY A 299 -14.11 -6.00 -2.68
CA GLY A 299 -14.07 -4.61 -2.19
C GLY A 299 -13.58 -3.61 -3.25
N VAL A 300 -12.85 -2.58 -2.84
CA VAL A 300 -12.43 -1.45 -3.69
C VAL A 300 -10.92 -1.30 -3.67
N MET A 301 -10.33 -1.01 -4.82
CA MET A 301 -8.94 -0.60 -4.95
C MET A 301 -8.87 0.89 -5.34
N LEU A 302 -7.90 1.62 -4.77
CA LEU A 302 -7.70 3.05 -5.00
C LEU A 302 -6.30 3.39 -5.50
N TRP A 303 -6.26 4.17 -6.58
CA TRP A 303 -5.05 4.81 -7.10
C TRP A 303 -5.08 6.32 -6.80
N ASP A 304 -4.29 6.89 -5.91
CA ASP A 304 -3.38 6.29 -4.92
C ASP A 304 -3.56 6.98 -3.54
N MET A 305 -2.69 6.67 -2.57
CA MET A 305 -2.76 7.22 -1.22
C MET A 305 -2.56 8.75 -1.15
N ALA A 306 -1.72 9.33 -2.00
CA ALA A 306 -1.50 10.78 -2.04
C ALA A 306 -2.76 11.49 -2.55
N GLN A 307 -3.42 10.94 -3.57
CA GLN A 307 -4.71 11.41 -4.05
C GLN A 307 -5.80 11.25 -2.99
N LEU A 308 -5.89 10.09 -2.35
CA LEU A 308 -6.90 9.78 -1.34
C LEU A 308 -6.87 10.77 -0.17
N PHE A 309 -5.67 11.12 0.32
CA PHE A 309 -5.52 12.02 1.47
C PHE A 309 -5.78 13.49 1.14
N THR A 310 -5.77 13.86 -0.14
CA THR A 310 -6.23 15.19 -0.59
C THR A 310 -7.73 15.24 -0.84
N ASN A 311 -8.39 14.10 -1.02
CA ASN A 311 -9.83 13.98 -1.24
C ASN A 311 -10.59 13.71 0.07
N GLN A 312 -10.76 14.77 0.87
CA GLN A 312 -11.36 14.65 2.20
C GLN A 312 -12.77 14.03 2.16
N GLY A 313 -12.98 12.98 2.97
CA GLY A 313 -14.27 12.29 3.10
C GLY A 313 -14.51 11.16 2.08
N TYR A 314 -13.68 11.03 1.04
CA TYR A 314 -13.88 10.01 0.01
C TYR A 314 -13.73 8.58 0.55
N LEU A 315 -12.71 8.34 1.39
CA LEU A 315 -12.55 7.03 2.07
C LEU A 315 -13.78 6.68 2.93
N ALA A 316 -14.28 7.63 3.72
CA ALA A 316 -15.45 7.41 4.57
C ALA A 316 -16.72 7.12 3.75
N LYS A 317 -16.86 7.73 2.57
CA LYS A 317 -17.93 7.42 1.63
C LYS A 317 -17.82 6.00 1.09
N ILE A 318 -16.63 5.57 0.67
CA ILE A 318 -16.41 4.20 0.18
C ILE A 318 -16.74 3.18 1.27
N VAL A 319 -16.28 3.42 2.50
CA VAL A 319 -16.63 2.58 3.67
C VAL A 319 -18.14 2.47 3.86
N ALA A 320 -18.86 3.58 3.72
CA ALA A 320 -20.32 3.59 3.79
C ALA A 320 -20.99 2.81 2.65
N ASP A 321 -20.50 2.95 1.40
CA ASP A 321 -21.02 2.21 0.23
C ASP A 321 -20.78 0.69 0.36
N LEU A 322 -19.63 0.31 0.92
CA LEU A 322 -19.31 -1.09 1.24
C LEU A 322 -20.20 -1.64 2.36
N GLY A 323 -20.84 -0.77 3.15
CA GLY A 323 -21.73 -1.15 4.25
C GLY A 323 -20.97 -1.57 5.52
N SER A 324 -19.72 -1.15 5.64
CA SER A 324 -18.87 -1.43 6.79
C SER A 324 -19.06 -0.35 7.86
N ALA A 325 -18.91 -0.71 9.13
CA ALA A 325 -18.80 0.30 10.19
C ALA A 325 -17.46 1.03 10.04
N SER A 326 -17.48 2.35 9.98
CA SER A 326 -16.25 3.16 9.95
C SER A 326 -15.44 2.95 11.23
N SER A 327 -14.14 2.69 11.10
CA SER A 327 -13.24 2.65 12.24
C SER A 327 -13.11 4.06 12.82
N PRO A 328 -13.34 4.29 14.13
CA PRO A 328 -13.11 5.61 14.70
C PRO A 328 -11.61 5.97 14.56
N PRO A 329 -11.28 7.25 14.30
CA PRO A 329 -9.89 7.69 14.26
C PRO A 329 -9.19 7.33 15.59
N PRO A 330 -7.90 6.96 15.56
CA PRO A 330 -7.18 6.59 16.77
C PRO A 330 -7.30 7.69 17.85
N PRO A 331 -7.43 7.34 19.14
CA PRO A 331 -7.39 8.34 20.19
C PRO A 331 -6.03 9.06 20.16
N ALA A 332 -6.05 10.40 20.19
CA ALA A 332 -4.84 11.19 20.37
C ALA A 332 -4.16 10.79 21.69
N SER A 333 -3.01 10.13 21.62
CA SER A 333 -2.29 9.65 22.80
C SER A 333 -1.53 10.81 23.47
N THR A 334 -2.21 11.58 24.30
CA THR A 334 -1.59 12.57 25.21
C THR A 334 -1.10 11.88 26.49
N THR A 335 0.01 11.14 26.40
CA THR A 335 0.70 10.65 27.60
C THR A 335 1.64 11.75 28.10
N LEU A 336 1.14 12.64 28.96
CA LEU A 336 1.97 13.59 29.71
C LEU A 336 2.85 12.84 30.71
N GLN A 337 4.10 12.56 30.34
CA GLN A 337 5.10 12.10 31.30
C GLN A 337 5.48 13.24 32.24
N THR A 338 5.04 13.16 33.49
CA THR A 338 5.50 14.02 34.58
C THR A 338 6.79 13.41 35.13
N ILE A 339 7.96 13.96 34.77
CA ILE A 339 9.24 13.55 35.35
C ILE A 339 9.62 14.54 36.46
N THR A 340 9.48 14.09 37.71
CA THR A 340 10.02 14.74 38.91
C THR A 340 11.54 14.78 38.84
N ARG A 341 12.12 16.00 38.87
CA ARG A 341 13.57 16.24 38.95
C ARG A 341 14.10 15.86 40.33
N SER A 342 15.05 14.93 40.36
CA SER A 342 15.96 14.74 41.49
C SER A 342 17.32 15.36 41.13
N SER A 343 17.80 16.26 41.97
CA SER A 343 19.02 17.05 41.76
C SER A 343 20.26 16.32 42.23
N THR A 344 21.24 16.13 41.34
CA THR A 344 22.65 15.97 41.72
C THR A 344 23.55 16.66 40.70
N ALA A 345 24.54 17.39 41.21
CA ALA A 345 25.33 18.40 40.53
C ALA A 345 26.66 17.88 39.96
N SER A 346 27.12 18.55 38.90
CA SER A 346 28.52 18.79 38.44
C SER A 346 29.32 17.56 38.01
N THR A 347 29.91 17.49 36.81
CA THR A 347 31.01 18.37 36.34
C THR A 347 31.11 18.51 34.80
N GLY A 348 31.24 19.75 34.31
CA GLY A 348 32.19 20.15 33.25
C GLY A 348 31.79 20.00 31.76
N PRO A 349 32.13 20.97 30.86
CA PRO A 349 31.49 21.14 29.55
C PRO A 349 32.35 20.71 28.36
N THR A 350 31.72 20.30 27.26
CA THR A 350 32.28 20.35 25.91
C THR A 350 31.30 21.01 24.94
N ASN A 351 31.82 21.99 24.21
CA ASN A 351 31.13 22.91 23.28
C ASN A 351 30.32 22.25 22.15
N PRO A 352 29.39 23.02 21.52
CA PRO A 352 28.49 22.55 20.47
C PRO A 352 29.15 22.55 19.08
N PRO A 353 28.67 21.76 18.10
CA PRO A 353 28.95 22.03 16.70
C PRO A 353 28.09 23.21 16.22
N SER A 354 28.77 24.16 15.60
CA SER A 354 28.26 25.37 15.00
C SER A 354 27.35 25.14 13.79
N GLY A 355 26.29 25.95 13.71
CA GLY A 355 25.74 26.60 12.51
C GLY A 355 25.94 25.94 11.14
N GLY A 356 24.94 25.21 10.67
CA GLY A 356 24.70 24.99 9.25
C GLY A 356 23.36 25.62 8.86
N SER A 357 23.33 26.41 7.78
CA SER A 357 22.07 26.83 7.18
C SER A 357 21.42 25.67 6.43
N VAL A 358 20.10 25.56 6.52
CA VAL A 358 19.31 24.47 5.95
C VAL A 358 19.22 24.64 4.43
N PRO A 359 19.57 23.63 3.61
CA PRO A 359 19.45 23.70 2.15
C PRO A 359 17.98 23.82 1.72
N GLN A 360 17.73 24.18 0.46
CA GLN A 360 16.37 24.16 -0.10
C GLN A 360 15.70 22.81 0.20
N TRP A 361 14.46 22.85 0.63
CA TRP A 361 13.59 21.75 1.05
C TRP A 361 13.96 21.04 2.35
N GLY A 362 15.10 21.38 2.97
CA GLY A 362 15.45 20.86 4.30
C GLY A 362 14.51 21.40 5.38
N GLN A 363 14.32 20.62 6.45
CA GLN A 363 13.51 21.03 7.59
C GLN A 363 14.16 22.22 8.31
N CYS A 364 13.39 23.27 8.55
CA CYS A 364 13.83 24.49 9.23
C CYS A 364 12.90 24.85 10.39
N GLY A 365 11.91 24.03 10.69
CA GLY A 365 10.95 24.26 11.77
C GLY A 365 9.90 23.15 11.86
N GLY A 366 8.94 23.36 12.76
CA GLY A 366 7.91 22.39 13.11
C GLY A 366 8.00 21.98 14.59
N ASN A 367 6.86 21.65 15.19
CA ASN A 367 6.80 21.20 16.59
C ASN A 367 7.74 19.99 16.82
N GLY A 368 8.62 20.10 17.82
CA GLY A 368 9.60 19.07 18.16
C GLY A 368 10.93 19.13 17.39
N TYR A 369 11.07 20.03 16.40
CA TYR A 369 12.32 20.19 15.66
C TYR A 369 13.37 20.96 16.48
N THR A 370 14.55 20.35 16.68
CA THR A 370 15.68 20.95 17.42
C THR A 370 16.88 21.30 16.54
N GLY A 371 16.74 21.19 15.21
CA GLY A 371 17.80 21.47 14.25
C GLY A 371 17.89 22.94 13.83
N PRO A 372 18.75 23.27 12.85
CA PRO A 372 18.91 24.65 12.38
C PRO A 372 17.63 25.19 11.73
N THR A 373 17.30 26.46 12.02
CA THR A 373 16.06 27.11 11.54
C THR A 373 16.28 28.12 10.43
N GLN A 374 17.53 28.42 10.10
CA GLN A 374 17.89 29.40 9.09
C GLN A 374 18.17 28.73 7.74
N CYS A 375 17.42 29.13 6.71
CA CYS A 375 17.59 28.63 5.35
C CYS A 375 18.79 29.25 4.64
N GLN A 376 19.39 28.50 3.71
CA GLN A 376 20.34 29.04 2.74
C GLN A 376 19.66 30.08 1.87
N ALA A 377 20.31 31.23 1.63
CA ALA A 377 19.76 32.23 0.71
C ALA A 377 19.65 31.63 -0.71
N PRO A 378 18.57 31.91 -1.47
CA PRO A 378 17.51 32.91 -1.24
C PRO A 378 16.28 32.40 -0.47
N TYR A 379 16.34 31.19 0.09
CA TYR A 379 15.17 30.47 0.59
C TYR A 379 14.68 30.98 1.94
N LYS A 380 13.39 30.79 2.20
CA LYS A 380 12.73 31.15 3.48
C LYS A 380 12.15 29.90 4.13
N CYS A 381 12.14 29.89 5.45
CA CYS A 381 11.50 28.80 6.18
C CYS A 381 9.98 28.95 6.08
N VAL A 382 9.33 28.07 5.31
CA VAL A 382 7.88 28.10 5.08
C VAL A 382 7.24 26.97 5.87
N ALA A 383 6.31 27.34 6.77
CA ALA A 383 5.52 26.37 7.52
C ALA A 383 4.53 25.66 6.58
N THR A 384 4.61 24.35 6.52
CA THR A 384 3.75 23.48 5.69
C THR A 384 2.74 22.73 6.56
N SER A 385 3.07 22.49 7.82
CA SER A 385 2.15 22.02 8.85
C SER A 385 2.62 22.48 10.24
N GLU A 386 1.84 22.17 11.26
CA GLU A 386 2.22 22.40 12.67
C GLU A 386 3.54 21.70 13.05
N TRP A 387 3.83 20.56 12.41
CA TRP A 387 4.99 19.69 12.73
C TRP A 387 6.14 19.85 11.75
N TRP A 388 5.97 20.63 10.68
CA TRP A 388 6.96 20.73 9.62
C TRP A 388 6.99 22.10 8.94
N SER A 389 8.19 22.67 8.89
CA SER A 389 8.55 23.80 8.03
C SER A 389 9.77 23.44 7.20
N SER A 390 9.78 23.81 5.92
CA SER A 390 10.89 23.56 5.00
C SER A 390 11.42 24.85 4.37
N CYS A 391 12.68 24.88 3.97
CA CYS A 391 13.24 26.00 3.21
C CYS A 391 12.73 26.02 1.76
N GLN A 392 12.07 27.10 1.32
CA GLN A 392 11.51 27.23 -0.03
C GLN A 392 11.98 28.48 -0.75
#